data_AF-A0A1R3Y4B2-F1
#
_entry.id   AF-A0A1R3Y4B2-F1
#
_cell.length_a   1.000
_cell.length_b   1.000
_cell.length_c   1.000
_cell.angle_alpha   90.00
_cell.angle_beta   90.00
_cell.angle_gamma   90.00
#
_symmetry.space_group_name_H-M   'P 1'
#
loop_
_entity.id
_entity.type
_entity.pdbx_description
1 polymer ?
#
loop_
_entity_poly.entity_id
_entity_poly.type
_entity_poly.pdbx_seq_one_letter_code
_entity_poly.pdbx_strand_id
1 'polypeptide(L)'
;MAGVTREINLLAQASQWRRLGGTFPTNSQLTNESAASLRLYAQLIDLLDMVVDVDILSGTSAGGINAALLASSRVTGSDLGGIRDLWLDLGALTELLRDPRDKKTPSLLYGDERIFAALAKRLPKLATGPFPPTTFPEAARTPSTTLYITTTLLAGETSRFTDSFGTLVQDVDRRGLFTFTETDLARPDTAPALALAARSSASFPLAFEPSFLPFTKGTAKKGEVPARPAMAPFTSLTRPHWVSDGGLLDNRPIGVLFKRIFDRPARRPVRRVLLFVVPSSGPAPDPMHEPPPDNVDEPLGLIDGLLKGLAAVTTQSIAADLRAIRAHQDCMEARTDAKLRLAELAATLRNGTRLLTPSLLTDYRTREATKQAQTLTSALLRRLSTCPPESGPATESLPKSWSAELTVGGDADKVCRQLASFRCVLQEVMASQ
;
A
#
# COMPACT_ATOMS: atom_id res chain seq x y z
N MET A 1 16.56 4.81 -2.84
CA MET A 1 15.50 3.90 -2.38
C MET A 1 16.02 2.48 -2.15
N ALA A 2 16.60 1.81 -3.15
CA ALA A 2 17.12 0.43 -3.01
C ALA A 2 18.09 0.22 -1.84
N GLY A 3 19.02 1.17 -1.60
CA GLY A 3 19.93 1.13 -0.45
C GLY A 3 19.19 1.14 0.89
N VAL A 4 18.19 2.01 1.05
CA VAL A 4 17.36 2.05 2.27
C VAL A 4 16.60 0.74 2.45
N THR A 5 16.06 0.17 1.38
CA THR A 5 15.41 -1.14 1.39
C THR A 5 16.35 -2.25 1.83
N ARG A 6 17.61 -2.21 1.39
CA ARG A 6 18.66 -3.14 1.81
C ARG A 6 18.96 -3.01 3.31
N GLU A 7 19.16 -1.80 3.81
CA GLU A 7 19.42 -1.58 5.24
C GLU A 7 18.26 -2.05 6.13
N ILE A 8 17.01 -1.80 5.73
CA ILE A 8 15.84 -2.30 6.47
C ILE A 8 15.79 -3.83 6.44
N ASN A 9 16.13 -4.47 5.31
CA ASN A 9 16.24 -5.93 5.23
C ASN A 9 17.32 -6.48 6.18
N LEU A 10 18.51 -5.85 6.26
CA LEU A 10 19.56 -6.26 7.20
C LEU A 10 19.14 -6.05 8.66
N LEU A 11 18.46 -4.94 8.97
CA LEU A 11 17.92 -4.66 10.29
C LEU A 11 16.87 -5.70 10.72
N ALA A 12 15.97 -6.08 9.81
CA ALA A 12 14.98 -7.13 10.05
C ALA A 12 15.63 -8.50 10.29
N GLN A 13 16.67 -8.83 9.52
CA GLN A 13 17.46 -10.05 9.72
C GLN A 13 18.21 -10.05 11.06
N ALA A 14 18.80 -8.92 11.47
CA ALA A 14 19.43 -8.78 12.78
C ALA A 14 18.42 -8.96 13.93
N SER A 15 17.23 -8.37 13.80
CA SER A 15 16.12 -8.56 14.76
C SER A 15 15.67 -10.01 14.84
N GLN A 16 15.60 -10.70 13.69
CA GLN A 16 15.29 -12.13 13.63
C GLN A 16 16.39 -12.98 14.30
N TRP A 17 17.66 -12.64 14.08
CA TRP A 17 18.79 -13.30 14.74
C TRP A 17 18.72 -13.16 16.27
N ARG A 18 18.46 -11.95 16.80
CA ARG A 18 18.26 -11.74 18.24
C ARG A 18 17.18 -12.64 18.82
N ARG A 19 16.05 -12.79 18.11
CA ARG A 19 14.93 -13.63 18.56
C ARG A 19 15.26 -15.12 18.52
N LEU A 20 16.05 -15.56 17.55
CA LEU A 20 16.50 -16.94 17.41
C LEU A 20 17.59 -17.29 18.44
N GLY A 21 18.46 -16.33 18.76
CA GLY A 21 19.69 -16.56 19.50
C GLY A 21 20.72 -17.34 18.70
N GLY A 22 21.79 -17.76 19.37
CA GLY A 22 22.87 -18.55 18.77
C GLY A 22 23.93 -17.72 18.03
N THR A 23 24.88 -18.42 17.42
CA THR A 23 26.00 -17.80 16.71
C THR A 23 25.63 -17.39 15.30
N PHE A 24 26.37 -16.41 14.77
CA PHE A 24 26.18 -15.98 13.38
C PHE A 24 26.53 -17.14 12.42
N PRO A 25 25.68 -17.45 11.42
CA PRO A 25 25.94 -18.55 10.49
C PRO A 25 27.25 -18.38 9.71
N THR A 26 28.12 -19.39 9.74
CA THR A 26 29.40 -19.39 9.00
C THR A 26 29.22 -19.50 7.49
N ASN A 27 28.10 -20.07 7.02
CA ASN A 27 27.80 -20.29 5.60
C ASN A 27 26.94 -19.18 4.99
N SER A 28 26.94 -18.00 5.59
CA SER A 28 26.16 -16.86 5.10
C SER A 28 26.66 -16.40 3.72
N GLN A 29 25.73 -16.14 2.79
CA GLN A 29 26.03 -15.58 1.46
C GLN A 29 26.11 -14.05 1.46
N LEU A 30 26.12 -13.41 2.64
CA LEU A 30 26.25 -11.96 2.77
C LEU A 30 27.66 -11.49 2.40
N THR A 31 27.75 -10.31 1.78
CA THR A 31 29.04 -9.62 1.63
C THR A 31 29.62 -9.23 2.99
N ASN A 32 30.93 -8.99 3.05
CA ASN A 32 31.59 -8.59 4.29
C ASN A 32 30.98 -7.31 4.89
N GLU A 33 30.63 -6.33 4.03
CA GLU A 33 30.00 -5.08 4.43
C GLU A 33 28.58 -5.32 4.94
N SER A 34 27.79 -6.14 4.24
CA SER A 34 26.43 -6.49 4.68
C SER A 34 26.43 -7.22 6.01
N ALA A 35 27.38 -8.13 6.22
CA ALA A 35 27.55 -8.86 7.47
C ALA A 35 28.02 -7.93 8.61
N ALA A 36 28.87 -6.94 8.31
CA ALA A 36 29.28 -5.92 9.27
C ALA A 36 28.09 -5.04 9.69
N SER A 37 27.32 -4.50 8.74
CA SER A 37 26.10 -3.71 9.02
C SER A 37 25.09 -4.51 9.83
N LEU A 38 24.82 -5.77 9.48
CA LEU A 38 23.91 -6.64 10.23
C LEU A 38 24.37 -6.82 11.68
N ARG A 39 25.68 -7.06 11.92
CA ARG A 39 26.23 -7.19 13.27
C ARG A 39 26.10 -5.89 14.07
N LEU A 40 26.31 -4.73 13.45
CA LEU A 40 26.08 -3.43 14.09
C LEU A 40 24.61 -3.24 14.48
N TYR A 41 23.68 -3.61 13.60
CA TYR A 41 22.26 -3.58 13.93
C TYR A 41 21.91 -4.54 15.07
N ALA A 42 22.48 -5.75 15.08
CA ALA A 42 22.26 -6.71 16.17
C ALA A 42 22.75 -6.14 17.51
N GLN A 43 23.96 -5.57 17.55
CA GLN A 43 24.51 -4.93 18.75
C GLN A 43 23.63 -3.76 19.24
N LEU A 44 23.11 -2.94 18.32
CA LEU A 44 22.24 -1.82 18.66
C LEU A 44 20.88 -2.30 19.21
N ILE A 45 20.26 -3.29 18.57
CA ILE A 45 19.01 -3.89 19.02
C ILE A 45 19.21 -4.54 20.40
N ASP A 46 20.35 -5.20 20.61
CA ASP A 46 20.71 -5.82 21.88
C ASP A 46 20.91 -4.80 23.00
N LEU A 47 21.65 -3.72 22.72
CA LEU A 47 21.87 -2.62 23.65
C LEU A 47 20.57 -1.94 24.08
N LEU A 48 19.63 -1.79 23.14
CA LEU A 48 18.35 -1.11 23.37
C LEU A 48 17.24 -2.06 23.87
N ASP A 49 17.56 -3.34 24.09
CA ASP A 49 16.63 -4.39 24.47
C ASP A 49 15.30 -4.37 23.69
N MET A 50 15.40 -4.36 22.35
CA MET A 50 14.22 -4.26 21.49
C MET A 50 14.13 -5.37 20.43
N VAL A 51 13.00 -5.42 19.74
CA VAL A 51 12.81 -6.23 18.54
C VAL A 51 12.22 -5.29 17.50
N VAL A 52 12.90 -5.16 16.37
CA VAL A 52 12.45 -4.33 15.25
C VAL A 52 11.69 -5.19 14.26
N ASP A 53 10.59 -4.67 13.73
CA ASP A 53 9.81 -5.35 12.71
C ASP A 53 9.18 -4.36 11.73
N VAL A 54 8.88 -4.83 10.52
CA VAL A 54 8.17 -4.06 9.48
C VAL A 54 6.79 -4.70 9.27
N ASP A 55 5.78 -4.09 9.88
CA ASP A 55 4.41 -4.61 9.89
C ASP A 55 3.56 -4.08 8.74
N ILE A 56 3.75 -2.83 8.32
CA ILE A 56 2.97 -2.22 7.25
C ILE A 56 3.93 -1.57 6.24
N LEU A 57 3.80 -1.97 4.98
CA LEU A 57 4.55 -1.40 3.88
C LEU A 57 3.60 -0.73 2.91
N SER A 58 4.03 0.39 2.36
CA SER A 58 3.42 0.89 1.15
C SER A 58 4.41 1.55 0.21
N GLY A 59 4.11 1.49 -1.08
CA GLY A 59 4.91 2.14 -2.09
C GLY A 59 4.13 2.52 -3.34
N THR A 60 4.65 3.55 -4.00
CA THR A 60 4.20 4.03 -5.30
C THR A 60 5.36 4.00 -6.28
N SER A 61 5.12 3.62 -7.53
CA SER A 61 6.13 3.61 -8.59
C SER A 61 7.36 2.77 -8.20
N ALA A 62 8.57 3.31 -8.34
CA ALA A 62 9.79 2.66 -7.87
C ALA A 62 9.76 2.31 -6.36
N GLY A 63 9.04 3.08 -5.53
CA GLY A 63 8.78 2.74 -4.14
C GLY A 63 7.91 1.48 -3.99
N GLY A 64 6.95 1.28 -4.90
CA GLY A 64 6.10 0.07 -4.95
C GLY A 64 6.89 -1.19 -5.26
N ILE A 65 7.87 -1.11 -6.16
CA ILE A 65 8.80 -2.22 -6.46
C ILE A 65 9.64 -2.57 -5.21
N ASN A 66 10.23 -1.56 -4.57
CA ASN A 66 11.04 -1.77 -3.37
C ASN A 66 10.21 -2.30 -2.18
N ALA A 67 8.98 -1.80 -2.00
CA ALA A 67 8.05 -2.29 -0.99
C ALA A 67 7.62 -3.74 -1.24
N ALA A 68 7.38 -4.13 -2.49
CA ALA A 68 7.10 -5.51 -2.88
C ALA A 68 8.25 -6.46 -2.51
N LEU A 69 9.49 -6.07 -2.85
CA LEU A 69 10.69 -6.85 -2.53
C LEU A 69 10.89 -6.98 -1.02
N LEU A 70 10.74 -5.88 -0.27
CA LEU A 70 10.89 -5.88 1.18
C LEU A 70 9.81 -6.70 1.89
N ALA A 71 8.55 -6.57 1.47
CA ALA A 71 7.45 -7.34 2.04
C ALA A 71 7.62 -8.85 1.77
N SER A 72 7.99 -9.22 0.53
CA SER A 72 8.30 -10.60 0.18
C SER A 72 9.47 -11.13 1.01
N SER A 73 10.57 -10.37 1.09
CA SER A 73 11.75 -10.70 1.90
C SER A 73 11.41 -10.87 3.37
N ARG A 74 10.56 -10.01 3.94
CA ARG A 74 10.14 -10.10 5.34
C ARG A 74 9.38 -11.39 5.65
N VAL A 75 8.55 -11.86 4.71
CA VAL A 75 7.74 -13.08 4.92
C VAL A 75 8.54 -14.35 4.60
N THR A 76 9.37 -14.32 3.57
CA THR A 76 10.16 -15.48 3.10
C THR A 76 11.55 -15.58 3.73
N GLY A 77 12.01 -14.53 4.43
CA GLY A 77 13.36 -14.41 5.00
C GLY A 77 14.43 -14.30 3.92
N SER A 78 14.05 -13.86 2.72
CA SER A 78 14.99 -13.71 1.61
C SER A 78 15.95 -12.55 1.84
N ASP A 79 17.18 -12.71 1.39
CA ASP A 79 18.18 -11.66 1.33
C ASP A 79 17.96 -10.74 0.13
N LEU A 80 18.10 -9.43 0.34
CA LEU A 80 17.98 -8.42 -0.71
C LEU A 80 19.34 -7.90 -1.20
N GLY A 81 20.44 -8.65 -1.04
CA GLY A 81 21.77 -8.24 -1.50
C GLY A 81 21.82 -7.95 -3.00
N GLY A 82 21.09 -8.73 -3.80
CA GLY A 82 20.99 -8.54 -5.25
C GLY A 82 20.06 -7.40 -5.70
N ILE A 83 19.48 -6.61 -4.80
CA ILE A 83 18.55 -5.53 -5.17
C ILE A 83 19.25 -4.43 -5.97
N ARG A 84 20.53 -4.15 -5.66
CA ARG A 84 21.31 -3.16 -6.41
C ARG A 84 21.48 -3.61 -7.85
N ASP A 85 21.89 -4.85 -8.04
CA ASP A 85 22.14 -5.40 -9.38
C ASP A 85 20.82 -5.52 -10.15
N LEU A 86 19.71 -5.88 -9.48
CA LEU A 86 18.37 -5.79 -10.07
C LEU A 86 18.04 -4.38 -10.56
N TRP A 87 18.34 -3.34 -9.78
CA TRP A 87 18.12 -1.95 -10.21
C TRP A 87 19.08 -1.50 -11.31
N LEU A 88 20.30 -2.02 -11.36
CA LEU A 88 21.23 -1.77 -12.46
C LEU A 88 20.73 -2.45 -13.75
N ASP A 89 20.29 -3.71 -13.67
CA ASP A 89 19.66 -4.46 -14.77
C ASP A 89 18.39 -3.73 -15.26
N LEU A 90 17.52 -3.33 -14.33
CA LEU A 90 16.28 -2.62 -14.63
C LEU A 90 16.50 -1.18 -15.08
N GLY A 91 17.58 -0.53 -14.67
CA GLY A 91 17.89 0.87 -14.92
C GLY A 91 18.81 1.10 -16.12
N ALA A 92 19.30 0.01 -16.75
CA ALA A 92 20.10 0.07 -17.96
C ALA A 92 19.26 0.61 -19.12
N LEU A 93 19.33 1.94 -19.34
CA LEU A 93 18.53 2.67 -20.33
C LEU A 93 18.65 2.04 -21.74
N THR A 94 19.82 1.54 -22.10
CA THR A 94 20.07 0.87 -23.38
C THR A 94 19.27 -0.40 -23.59
N GLU A 95 18.95 -1.14 -22.51
CA GLU A 95 18.15 -2.36 -22.58
C GLU A 95 16.64 -2.10 -22.43
N LEU A 96 16.30 -0.97 -21.81
CA LEU A 96 14.92 -0.52 -21.64
C LEU A 96 14.39 0.24 -22.85
N LEU A 97 15.22 0.99 -23.58
CA LEU A 97 14.79 1.79 -24.72
C LEU A 97 14.17 0.90 -25.81
N ARG A 98 13.01 1.34 -26.32
CA ARG A 98 12.36 0.65 -27.43
C ARG A 98 13.17 0.79 -28.71
N ASP A 99 13.14 -0.26 -29.53
CA ASP A 99 13.69 -0.20 -30.88
C ASP A 99 12.83 0.76 -31.72
N PRO A 100 13.42 1.79 -32.37
CA PRO A 100 12.67 2.70 -33.25
C PRO A 100 11.94 1.99 -34.40
N ARG A 101 12.31 0.75 -34.72
CA ARG A 101 11.68 -0.09 -35.75
C ARG A 101 10.44 -0.82 -35.26
N ASP A 102 10.09 -0.71 -33.97
CA ASP A 102 8.87 -1.31 -33.42
C ASP A 102 7.63 -0.74 -34.11
N LYS A 103 6.74 -1.64 -34.58
CA LYS A 103 5.50 -1.25 -35.28
C LYS A 103 4.53 -0.44 -34.42
N LYS A 104 4.64 -0.53 -33.09
CA LYS A 104 3.81 0.18 -32.12
C LYS A 104 4.69 0.66 -30.98
N THR A 105 4.68 1.97 -30.75
CA THR A 105 5.47 2.65 -29.72
C THR A 105 4.53 3.28 -28.69
N PRO A 106 3.93 2.49 -27.77
CA PRO A 106 3.03 3.02 -26.74
C PRO A 106 3.78 3.83 -25.66
N SER A 107 5.12 3.74 -25.63
CA SER A 107 6.02 4.37 -24.65
C SER A 107 7.45 4.45 -25.20
N LEU A 108 8.34 5.15 -24.50
CA LEU A 108 9.76 5.22 -24.80
C LEU A 108 10.52 3.94 -24.37
N LEU A 109 10.12 3.35 -23.25
CA LEU A 109 10.80 2.22 -22.60
C LEU A 109 9.88 0.99 -22.54
N TYR A 110 10.47 -0.21 -22.59
CA TYR A 110 9.80 -1.49 -22.41
C TYR A 110 9.47 -1.74 -20.94
N GLY A 111 8.25 -1.43 -20.51
CA GLY A 111 7.84 -1.74 -19.15
C GLY A 111 7.52 -3.22 -18.96
N ASP A 112 6.65 -3.79 -19.79
CA ASP A 112 6.13 -5.14 -19.59
C ASP A 112 7.10 -6.23 -20.08
N GLU A 113 7.81 -5.97 -21.17
CA GLU A 113 8.77 -6.92 -21.74
C GLU A 113 10.08 -6.98 -20.94
N ARG A 114 10.45 -5.91 -20.23
CA ARG A 114 11.69 -5.85 -19.43
C ARG A 114 11.40 -5.84 -17.93
N ILE A 115 10.75 -4.80 -17.42
CA ILE A 115 10.54 -4.64 -15.97
C ILE A 115 9.65 -5.75 -15.41
N PHE A 116 8.48 -6.00 -16.01
CA PHE A 116 7.59 -7.05 -15.52
C PHE A 116 8.23 -8.44 -15.65
N ALA A 117 8.86 -8.73 -16.79
CA ALA A 117 9.58 -9.97 -17.01
C ALA A 117 10.70 -10.20 -15.99
N ALA A 118 11.51 -9.18 -15.70
CA ALA A 118 12.57 -9.24 -14.72
C ALA A 118 12.02 -9.47 -13.30
N LEU A 119 10.99 -8.72 -12.89
CA LEU A 119 10.36 -8.89 -11.58
C LEU A 119 9.74 -10.29 -11.42
N ALA A 120 8.98 -10.75 -12.41
CA ALA A 120 8.36 -12.07 -12.40
C ALA A 120 9.40 -13.21 -12.35
N LYS A 121 10.58 -13.01 -12.96
CA LYS A 121 11.68 -13.98 -12.94
C LYS A 121 12.46 -13.97 -11.63
N ARG A 122 12.68 -12.79 -11.03
CA ARG A 122 13.60 -12.58 -9.90
C ARG A 122 12.90 -12.75 -8.55
N LEU A 123 11.66 -12.29 -8.38
CA LEU A 123 10.92 -12.37 -7.11
C LEU A 123 10.86 -13.80 -6.53
N PRO A 124 10.56 -14.86 -7.32
CA PRO A 124 10.55 -16.23 -6.80
C PRO A 124 11.94 -16.82 -6.52
N LYS A 125 13.00 -16.17 -7.02
CA LYS A 125 14.40 -16.65 -6.96
C LYS A 125 15.26 -15.83 -6.02
N LEU A 126 14.66 -15.03 -5.15
CA LEU A 126 15.42 -14.31 -4.12
C LEU A 126 16.14 -15.34 -3.23
N ALA A 127 17.42 -15.09 -2.99
CA ALA A 127 18.23 -15.99 -2.18
C ALA A 127 17.70 -15.98 -0.74
N THR A 128 17.69 -17.14 -0.08
CA THR A 128 17.37 -17.20 1.35
C THR A 128 18.44 -16.47 2.15
N GLY A 129 18.04 -15.61 3.08
CA GLY A 129 18.96 -14.94 3.97
C GLY A 129 19.53 -15.88 5.04
N PRO A 130 20.59 -15.46 5.75
CA PRO A 130 21.18 -16.21 6.86
C PRO A 130 20.19 -16.60 7.97
N PHE A 131 19.11 -15.82 8.12
CA PHE A 131 18.11 -16.04 9.16
C PHE A 131 16.72 -16.22 8.53
N PRO A 132 16.31 -17.45 8.18
CA PRO A 132 15.01 -17.71 7.58
C PRO A 132 13.86 -17.42 8.56
N PRO A 133 12.62 -17.24 8.05
CA PRO A 133 11.45 -17.01 8.88
C PRO A 133 11.27 -18.21 9.80
N THR A 134 11.15 -17.96 11.09
CA THR A 134 10.93 -19.00 12.08
C THR A 134 9.60 -18.79 12.78
N THR A 135 8.90 -19.88 13.05
CA THR A 135 7.64 -19.82 13.78
C THR A 135 7.92 -19.61 15.26
N PHE A 136 7.43 -18.50 15.79
CA PHE A 136 7.52 -18.22 17.23
C PHE A 136 6.20 -18.60 17.94
N PRO A 137 6.27 -18.94 19.24
CA PRO A 137 5.09 -19.05 20.09
C PRO A 137 4.25 -17.78 20.03
N GLU A 138 2.93 -17.91 20.22
CA GLU A 138 1.99 -16.79 20.00
C GLU A 138 2.35 -15.52 20.79
N ALA A 139 2.83 -15.66 22.02
CA ALA A 139 3.27 -14.56 22.87
C ALA A 139 4.49 -13.80 22.33
N ALA A 140 5.32 -14.46 21.51
CA ALA A 140 6.53 -13.91 20.94
C ALA A 140 6.39 -13.55 19.45
N ARG A 141 5.19 -13.70 18.85
CA ARG A 141 4.95 -13.36 17.43
C ARG A 141 4.98 -11.86 17.20
N THR A 142 5.64 -11.47 16.13
CA THR A 142 5.58 -10.12 15.60
C THR A 142 4.24 -9.88 14.89
N PRO A 143 3.81 -8.63 14.71
CA PRO A 143 2.60 -8.32 13.94
C PRO A 143 2.71 -8.87 12.51
N SER A 144 1.58 -9.32 11.96
CA SER A 144 1.53 -9.78 10.57
C SER A 144 1.91 -8.66 9.59
N THR A 145 2.59 -8.97 8.49
CA THR A 145 2.94 -7.98 7.48
C THR A 145 1.78 -7.69 6.52
N THR A 146 1.58 -6.43 6.12
CA THR A 146 0.65 -6.07 5.04
C THR A 146 1.28 -5.06 4.10
N LEU A 147 1.20 -5.33 2.80
CA LEU A 147 1.74 -4.51 1.73
C LEU A 147 0.61 -3.83 0.96
N TYR A 148 0.81 -2.54 0.71
CA TYR A 148 -0.03 -1.71 -0.14
C TYR A 148 0.78 -1.19 -1.34
N ILE A 149 0.20 -1.23 -2.53
CA ILE A 149 0.83 -0.64 -3.73
C ILE A 149 -0.25 0.16 -4.47
N THR A 150 0.05 1.42 -4.80
CA THR A 150 -0.89 2.30 -5.50
C THR A 150 -0.78 2.17 -7.02
N THR A 151 -1.87 2.45 -7.72
CA THR A 151 -1.92 2.57 -9.19
C THR A 151 -3.04 3.52 -9.61
N THR A 152 -2.96 4.04 -10.83
CA THR A 152 -3.97 4.96 -11.36
C THR A 152 -4.76 4.30 -12.48
N LEU A 153 -6.08 4.24 -12.35
CA LEU A 153 -6.97 3.75 -13.41
C LEU A 153 -7.08 4.80 -14.52
N LEU A 154 -6.79 4.40 -15.77
CA LEU A 154 -7.00 5.27 -16.92
C LEU A 154 -8.50 5.47 -17.19
N ALA A 155 -9.27 4.39 -17.04
CA ALA A 155 -10.73 4.42 -17.02
C ALA A 155 -11.20 4.26 -15.57
N GLY A 156 -11.71 5.34 -14.97
CA GLY A 156 -12.19 5.29 -13.58
C GLY A 156 -13.39 4.37 -13.37
N GLU A 157 -13.67 4.09 -12.11
CA GLU A 157 -14.88 3.42 -11.65
C GLU A 157 -15.87 4.46 -11.15
N THR A 158 -17.03 4.54 -11.80
CA THR A 158 -18.08 5.48 -11.39
C THR A 158 -18.79 4.94 -10.15
N SER A 159 -18.84 5.78 -9.12
CA SER A 159 -19.69 5.58 -7.95
C SER A 159 -20.74 6.68 -7.88
N ARG A 160 -21.87 6.37 -7.27
CA ARG A 160 -22.97 7.32 -7.04
C ARG A 160 -23.31 7.27 -5.56
N PHE A 161 -23.40 8.42 -4.93
CA PHE A 161 -23.89 8.53 -3.56
C PHE A 161 -24.74 9.79 -3.42
N THR A 162 -25.57 9.80 -2.38
CA THR A 162 -26.42 10.94 -2.06
C THR A 162 -25.81 11.69 -0.89
N ASP A 163 -25.66 13.00 -1.02
CA ASP A 163 -25.19 13.85 0.08
C ASP A 163 -26.29 14.05 1.15
N SER A 164 -25.94 14.73 2.24
CA SER A 164 -26.87 15.00 3.35
C SER A 164 -28.08 15.87 2.96
N PHE A 165 -28.06 16.52 1.80
CA PHE A 165 -29.15 17.35 1.27
C PHE A 165 -29.99 16.61 0.22
N GLY A 166 -29.70 15.34 -0.08
CA GLY A 166 -30.42 14.58 -1.09
C GLY A 166 -29.88 14.76 -2.52
N THR A 167 -28.75 15.47 -2.68
CA THR A 167 -28.14 15.69 -4.00
C THR A 167 -27.39 14.45 -4.44
N LEU A 168 -27.67 13.97 -5.66
CA LEU A 168 -26.92 12.87 -6.25
C LEU A 168 -25.53 13.37 -6.69
N VAL A 169 -24.50 12.89 -6.02
CA VAL A 169 -23.10 13.14 -6.38
C VAL A 169 -22.59 11.95 -7.19
N GLN A 170 -22.12 12.24 -8.42
CA GLN A 170 -21.38 11.28 -9.23
C GLN A 170 -19.89 11.49 -9.00
N ASP A 171 -19.21 10.44 -8.55
CA ASP A 171 -17.76 10.46 -8.36
C ASP A 171 -17.12 9.40 -9.28
N VAL A 172 -16.01 9.76 -9.92
CA VAL A 172 -15.25 8.85 -10.79
C VAL A 172 -13.93 8.57 -10.10
N ASP A 173 -13.89 7.46 -9.37
CA ASP A 173 -12.69 7.06 -8.65
C ASP A 173 -11.69 6.43 -9.61
N ARG A 174 -10.54 7.07 -9.74
CA ARG A 174 -9.41 6.57 -10.55
C ARG A 174 -8.30 5.98 -9.70
N ARG A 175 -8.49 5.88 -8.38
CA ARG A 175 -7.48 5.32 -7.48
C ARG A 175 -7.61 3.80 -7.45
N GLY A 176 -6.51 3.12 -7.70
CA GLY A 176 -6.36 1.69 -7.53
C GLY A 176 -5.40 1.38 -6.38
N LEU A 177 -5.74 0.37 -5.58
CA LEU A 177 -4.90 -0.10 -4.49
C LEU A 177 -4.76 -1.62 -4.60
N PHE A 178 -3.53 -2.09 -4.65
CA PHE A 178 -3.20 -3.48 -4.42
C PHE A 178 -2.94 -3.73 -2.94
N THR A 179 -3.44 -4.84 -2.42
CA THR A 179 -3.24 -5.27 -1.04
C THR A 179 -2.75 -6.71 -1.03
N PHE A 180 -1.62 -6.94 -0.37
CA PHE A 180 -1.10 -8.28 -0.11
C PHE A 180 -0.92 -8.47 1.39
N THR A 181 -1.55 -9.50 1.93
CA THR A 181 -1.38 -9.92 3.32
C THR A 181 -0.15 -10.80 3.46
N GLU A 182 0.32 -11.03 4.69
CA GLU A 182 1.39 -11.99 4.97
C GLU A 182 1.07 -13.39 4.42
N THR A 183 -0.19 -13.82 4.49
CA THR A 183 -0.62 -15.11 3.92
C THR A 183 -0.52 -15.13 2.40
N ASP A 184 -0.77 -14.01 1.72
CA ASP A 184 -0.60 -13.92 0.26
C ASP A 184 0.89 -13.94 -0.10
N LEU A 185 1.69 -13.15 0.62
CA LEU A 185 3.14 -13.03 0.41
C LEU A 185 3.91 -14.32 0.71
N ALA A 186 3.39 -15.17 1.59
CA ALA A 186 3.98 -16.47 1.92
C ALA A 186 3.81 -17.49 0.79
N ARG A 187 2.83 -17.30 -0.11
CA ARG A 187 2.51 -18.27 -1.16
C ARG A 187 3.35 -18.02 -2.42
N PRO A 188 4.09 -19.03 -2.91
CA PRO A 188 4.90 -18.87 -4.13
C PRO A 188 4.08 -18.50 -5.39
N ASP A 189 2.82 -18.92 -5.45
CA ASP A 189 1.92 -18.67 -6.58
C ASP A 189 1.47 -17.20 -6.70
N THR A 190 1.66 -16.40 -5.65
CA THR A 190 1.30 -14.98 -5.62
C THR A 190 2.43 -14.10 -6.16
N ALA A 191 3.65 -14.61 -6.31
CA ALA A 191 4.80 -13.84 -6.82
C ALA A 191 4.55 -13.17 -8.19
N PRO A 192 3.87 -13.80 -9.18
CA PRO A 192 3.51 -13.13 -10.43
C PRO A 192 2.51 -11.98 -10.24
N ALA A 193 1.57 -12.10 -9.29
CA ALA A 193 0.61 -11.04 -8.98
C ALA A 193 1.29 -9.86 -8.30
N LEU A 194 2.24 -10.14 -7.39
CA LEU A 194 3.09 -9.14 -6.76
C LEU A 194 3.97 -8.41 -7.78
N ALA A 195 4.57 -9.14 -8.73
CA ALA A 195 5.35 -8.58 -9.84
C ALA A 195 4.48 -7.66 -10.73
N LEU A 196 3.25 -8.09 -11.04
CA LEU A 196 2.31 -7.32 -11.85
C LEU A 196 1.87 -6.04 -11.12
N ALA A 197 1.57 -6.12 -9.82
CA ALA A 197 1.23 -4.95 -9.01
C ALA A 197 2.38 -3.93 -8.95
N ALA A 198 3.60 -4.41 -8.67
CA ALA A 198 4.81 -3.58 -8.63
C ALA A 198 5.08 -2.91 -9.99
N ARG A 199 4.99 -3.66 -11.10
CA ARG A 199 5.12 -3.12 -12.46
C ARG A 199 4.07 -2.05 -12.74
N SER A 200 2.81 -2.34 -12.43
CA SER A 200 1.67 -1.46 -12.74
C SER A 200 1.75 -0.15 -11.99
N SER A 201 2.27 -0.17 -10.76
CA SER A 201 2.55 1.03 -9.98
C SER A 201 3.60 1.93 -10.63
N ALA A 202 4.51 1.37 -11.43
CA ALA A 202 5.64 2.05 -12.09
C ALA A 202 5.40 2.30 -13.60
N SER A 203 4.15 2.35 -14.06
CA SER A 203 3.78 2.66 -15.45
C SER A 203 3.73 4.17 -15.71
N PHE A 204 4.84 4.89 -15.53
CA PHE A 204 4.86 6.35 -15.71
C PHE A 204 4.57 6.72 -17.16
N PRO A 205 3.55 7.56 -17.47
CA PRO A 205 3.19 7.90 -18.83
C PRO A 205 4.36 8.41 -19.66
N LEU A 206 4.33 8.12 -20.97
CA LEU A 206 5.39 8.38 -21.95
C LEU A 206 6.66 7.54 -21.72
N ALA A 207 7.13 7.40 -20.48
CA ALA A 207 8.27 6.55 -20.14
C ALA A 207 7.96 5.08 -20.36
N PHE A 208 6.89 4.60 -19.72
CA PHE A 208 6.44 3.21 -19.76
C PHE A 208 4.99 3.13 -20.20
N GLU A 209 4.65 2.04 -20.89
CA GLU A 209 3.29 1.82 -21.33
C GLU A 209 2.35 1.55 -20.15
N PRO A 210 1.05 1.89 -20.28
CA PRO A 210 0.03 1.46 -19.34
C PRO A 210 0.06 -0.05 -19.15
N SER A 211 -0.11 -0.51 -17.91
CA SER A 211 -0.19 -1.93 -17.60
C SER A 211 -1.65 -2.39 -17.63
N PHE A 212 -1.92 -3.55 -18.24
CA PHE A 212 -3.25 -4.16 -18.18
C PHE A 212 -3.40 -5.01 -16.91
N LEU A 213 -4.49 -4.78 -16.16
CA LEU A 213 -4.87 -5.58 -15.01
C LEU A 213 -6.07 -6.47 -15.35
N PRO A 214 -5.85 -7.78 -15.53
CA PRO A 214 -6.96 -8.74 -15.53
C PRO A 214 -7.61 -8.81 -14.15
N PHE A 215 -8.93 -9.01 -14.12
CA PHE A 215 -9.68 -9.07 -12.87
C PHE A 215 -9.98 -10.52 -12.45
N THR A 216 -10.92 -11.20 -13.11
CA THR A 216 -11.33 -12.58 -12.78
C THR A 216 -10.58 -13.65 -13.57
N LYS A 217 -10.18 -13.37 -14.80
CA LYS A 217 -9.43 -14.29 -15.66
C LYS A 217 -8.09 -13.68 -16.06
N GLY A 218 -7.01 -14.42 -15.84
CA GLY A 218 -5.66 -14.01 -16.24
C GLY A 218 -5.47 -13.97 -17.76
N THR A 219 -4.34 -13.41 -18.20
CA THR A 219 -3.93 -13.41 -19.61
C THR A 219 -2.72 -14.32 -19.82
N ALA A 220 -2.69 -15.05 -20.94
CA ALA A 220 -1.55 -15.88 -21.29
C ALA A 220 -0.28 -15.05 -21.55
N LYS A 221 0.89 -15.72 -21.45
CA LYS A 221 2.19 -15.16 -21.83
C LYS A 221 2.16 -14.73 -23.30
N LYS A 222 2.74 -13.57 -23.63
CA LYS A 222 2.84 -13.07 -25.00
C LYS A 222 4.24 -12.54 -25.29
N GLY A 223 5.00 -13.25 -26.13
CA GLY A 223 6.41 -12.90 -26.36
C GLY A 223 7.19 -12.93 -25.04
N GLU A 224 7.92 -11.85 -24.75
CA GLU A 224 8.64 -11.68 -23.49
C GLU A 224 7.76 -11.24 -22.32
N VAL A 225 6.53 -10.75 -22.58
CA VAL A 225 5.59 -10.35 -21.53
C VAL A 225 5.07 -11.59 -20.79
N PRO A 226 5.32 -11.73 -19.47
CA PRO A 226 4.81 -12.84 -18.67
C PRO A 226 3.28 -12.96 -18.69
N ALA A 227 2.77 -14.14 -18.33
CA ALA A 227 1.35 -14.32 -18.07
C ALA A 227 0.90 -13.41 -16.89
N ARG A 228 -0.29 -12.83 -17.01
CA ARG A 228 -0.87 -11.96 -15.97
C ARG A 228 -1.89 -12.76 -15.17
N PRO A 229 -1.71 -12.95 -13.85
CA PRO A 229 -2.70 -13.65 -13.03
C PRO A 229 -3.94 -12.80 -12.80
N ALA A 230 -5.06 -13.43 -12.46
CA ALA A 230 -6.27 -12.73 -12.03
C ALA A 230 -6.01 -11.90 -10.76
N MET A 231 -6.27 -10.59 -10.81
CA MET A 231 -5.92 -9.68 -9.72
C MET A 231 -7.05 -9.46 -8.70
N ALA A 232 -8.25 -10.00 -8.93
CA ALA A 232 -9.41 -9.80 -8.04
C ALA A 232 -9.14 -10.02 -6.54
N PRO A 233 -8.33 -11.02 -6.11
CA PRO A 233 -8.03 -11.22 -4.68
C PRO A 233 -7.14 -10.13 -4.07
N PHE A 234 -6.34 -9.45 -4.89
CA PHE A 234 -5.25 -8.59 -4.44
C PHE A 234 -5.52 -7.10 -4.69
N THR A 235 -6.74 -6.72 -5.10
CA THR A 235 -7.02 -5.36 -5.55
C THR A 235 -8.40 -4.85 -5.13
N SER A 236 -8.49 -3.54 -4.90
CA SER A 236 -9.77 -2.86 -4.63
C SER A 236 -10.66 -2.69 -5.87
N LEU A 237 -10.16 -3.06 -7.04
CA LEU A 237 -10.86 -2.90 -8.31
C LEU A 237 -12.03 -3.87 -8.45
N THR A 238 -12.88 -3.56 -9.41
CA THR A 238 -14.13 -4.29 -9.64
C THR A 238 -14.21 -4.99 -10.99
N ARG A 239 -13.34 -4.61 -11.92
CA ARG A 239 -13.29 -5.10 -13.30
C ARG A 239 -11.89 -4.95 -13.88
N PRO A 240 -11.61 -5.53 -15.07
CA PRO A 240 -10.32 -5.34 -15.72
C PRO A 240 -10.10 -3.88 -16.14
N HIS A 241 -8.87 -3.40 -15.99
CA HIS A 241 -8.52 -2.01 -16.29
C HIS A 241 -7.15 -1.88 -16.96
N TRP A 242 -7.01 -0.86 -17.78
CA TRP A 242 -5.69 -0.31 -18.09
C TRP A 242 -5.32 0.70 -17.02
N VAL A 243 -4.13 0.54 -16.46
CA VAL A 243 -3.63 1.36 -15.36
C VAL A 243 -2.29 1.98 -15.67
N SER A 244 -1.99 3.04 -14.94
CA SER A 244 -0.79 3.85 -15.03
C SER A 244 -0.15 3.98 -13.65
N ASP A 245 0.96 4.72 -13.60
CA ASP A 245 1.71 4.96 -12.37
C ASP A 245 0.81 5.51 -11.25
N GLY A 246 1.01 4.98 -10.04
CA GLY A 246 0.26 5.42 -8.87
C GLY A 246 0.50 6.89 -8.55
N GLY A 247 1.68 7.42 -8.87
CA GLY A 247 2.11 8.78 -8.59
C GLY A 247 1.34 9.86 -9.33
N LEU A 248 0.54 9.52 -10.35
CA LEU A 248 -0.26 10.49 -11.12
C LEU A 248 -1.39 11.13 -10.33
N LEU A 249 -2.14 10.31 -9.58
CA LEU A 249 -3.28 10.78 -8.77
C LEU A 249 -3.07 10.52 -7.29
N ASP A 250 -2.37 9.44 -6.97
CA ASP A 250 -2.23 8.97 -5.60
C ASP A 250 -0.81 8.47 -5.34
N ASN A 251 0.11 9.44 -5.21
CA ASN A 251 1.39 9.16 -4.58
C ASN A 251 1.26 8.87 -3.06
N ARG A 252 0.02 8.74 -2.53
CA ARG A 252 -0.31 8.80 -1.10
C ARG A 252 -1.00 7.55 -0.57
N PRO A 253 -0.28 6.44 -0.39
CA PRO A 253 -0.80 5.38 0.46
C PRO A 253 -0.79 5.71 1.96
N ILE A 254 -0.43 6.93 2.37
CA ILE A 254 -0.35 7.33 3.78
C ILE A 254 -1.71 7.22 4.49
N GLY A 255 -2.82 7.53 3.83
CA GLY A 255 -4.16 7.37 4.43
C GLY A 255 -4.48 5.92 4.78
N VAL A 256 -4.11 4.99 3.91
CA VAL A 256 -4.27 3.54 4.14
C VAL A 256 -3.32 3.07 5.24
N LEU A 257 -2.07 3.52 5.21
CA LEU A 257 -1.08 3.24 6.25
C LEU A 257 -1.58 3.69 7.62
N PHE A 258 -2.06 4.93 7.76
CA PHE A 258 -2.55 5.45 9.04
C PHE A 258 -3.67 4.62 9.60
N LYS A 259 -4.72 4.36 8.81
CA LYS A 259 -5.83 3.52 9.26
C LYS A 259 -5.32 2.18 9.82
N ARG A 260 -4.35 1.56 9.14
CA ARG A 260 -3.76 0.29 9.57
C ARG A 260 -2.85 0.40 10.79
N ILE A 261 -2.04 1.45 10.90
CA ILE A 261 -1.21 1.70 12.09
C ILE A 261 -2.09 1.74 13.35
N PHE A 262 -3.28 2.34 13.27
CA PHE A 262 -4.22 2.45 14.40
C PHE A 262 -5.03 1.18 14.64
N ASP A 263 -5.50 0.52 13.58
CA ASP A 263 -6.26 -0.73 13.70
C ASP A 263 -5.39 -1.90 14.21
N ARG A 264 -4.07 -1.74 14.24
CA ARG A 264 -3.14 -2.81 14.62
C ARG A 264 -3.06 -3.00 16.14
N PRO A 265 -3.56 -4.14 16.67
CA PRO A 265 -3.43 -4.43 18.09
C PRO A 265 -1.96 -4.57 18.48
N ALA A 266 -1.64 -4.17 19.71
CA ALA A 266 -0.34 -4.37 20.32
C ALA A 266 -0.49 -5.37 21.47
N ARG A 267 0.30 -6.45 21.45
CA ARG A 267 0.31 -7.48 22.50
C ARG A 267 1.38 -7.23 23.58
N ARG A 268 2.26 -6.26 23.33
CA ARG A 268 3.37 -5.82 24.18
C ARG A 268 3.57 -4.30 24.00
N PRO A 269 4.34 -3.62 24.85
CA PRO A 269 4.75 -2.24 24.59
C PRO A 269 5.41 -2.15 23.21
N VAL A 270 4.87 -1.31 22.33
CA VAL A 270 5.40 -1.08 20.98
C VAL A 270 5.57 0.40 20.73
N ARG A 271 6.69 0.76 20.10
CA ARG A 271 6.89 2.07 19.49
C ARG A 271 6.74 1.93 17.99
N ARG A 272 5.73 2.56 17.40
CA ARG A 272 5.55 2.60 15.95
C ARG A 272 6.25 3.82 15.38
N VAL A 273 7.08 3.60 14.37
CA VAL A 273 7.80 4.65 13.64
C VAL A 273 7.38 4.58 12.18
N LEU A 274 6.88 5.69 11.65
CA LEU A 274 6.60 5.83 10.22
C LEU A 274 7.87 6.30 9.53
N LEU A 275 8.47 5.43 8.71
CA LEU A 275 9.60 5.79 7.87
C LEU A 275 9.09 6.16 6.47
N PHE A 276 9.27 7.41 6.09
CA PHE A 276 8.93 7.92 4.76
C PHE A 276 10.20 8.10 3.93
N VAL A 277 10.31 7.36 2.83
CA VAL A 277 11.50 7.33 1.98
C VAL A 277 11.18 7.96 0.64
N VAL A 278 11.89 9.03 0.32
CA VAL A 278 11.75 9.77 -0.94
C VAL A 278 13.09 9.84 -1.67
N PRO A 279 13.12 9.77 -3.01
CA PRO A 279 14.32 10.08 -3.76
C PRO A 279 14.67 11.57 -3.53
N SER A 280 15.92 11.85 -3.18
CA SER A 280 16.41 13.24 -3.13
C SER A 280 16.61 13.74 -4.56
N SER A 281 15.90 14.80 -4.93
CA SER A 281 15.99 15.53 -6.20
C SER A 281 17.12 16.58 -6.17
N GLY A 282 18.31 16.20 -5.70
CA GLY A 282 19.46 17.09 -5.61
C GLY A 282 19.61 17.77 -4.24
N PRO A 283 20.59 18.70 -4.10
CA PRO A 283 20.85 19.40 -2.85
C PRO A 283 19.60 20.15 -2.39
N ALA A 284 19.41 20.22 -1.08
CA ALA A 284 18.33 21.02 -0.50
C ALA A 284 18.43 22.45 -1.06
N PRO A 285 17.29 23.09 -1.43
CA PRO A 285 17.32 24.46 -1.92
C PRO A 285 18.00 25.33 -0.87
N ASP A 286 19.15 25.90 -1.24
CA ASP A 286 19.84 26.88 -0.41
C ASP A 286 19.07 28.20 -0.52
N PRO A 287 18.46 28.71 0.57
CA PRO A 287 17.72 29.96 0.53
C PRO A 287 18.59 31.17 0.13
N MET A 288 19.92 31.03 0.14
CA MET A 288 20.87 32.05 -0.29
C MET A 288 21.31 31.91 -1.76
N HIS A 289 20.91 30.85 -2.47
CA HIS A 289 21.16 30.66 -3.89
C HIS A 289 19.85 30.47 -4.64
N GLU A 290 19.44 31.50 -5.40
CA GLU A 290 18.39 31.33 -6.38
C GLU A 290 18.85 30.33 -7.46
N PRO A 291 18.04 29.31 -7.79
CA PRO A 291 18.34 28.46 -8.93
C PRO A 291 18.39 29.32 -10.20
N PRO A 292 19.29 29.00 -11.15
CA PRO A 292 19.40 29.76 -12.39
C PRO A 292 18.03 29.79 -13.11
N PRO A 293 17.65 30.94 -13.68
CA PRO A 293 16.38 31.07 -14.38
C PRO A 293 16.35 30.14 -15.59
N ASP A 294 15.16 29.56 -15.87
CA ASP A 294 14.97 28.74 -17.06
C ASP A 294 15.26 29.58 -18.33
N ASN A 295 16.07 29.05 -19.22
CA ASN A 295 16.45 29.69 -20.47
C ASN A 295 15.64 29.11 -21.64
N VAL A 296 14.94 29.96 -22.39
CA VAL A 296 14.17 29.55 -23.57
C VAL A 296 15.06 28.98 -24.68
N ASP A 297 16.32 29.42 -24.74
CA ASP A 297 17.30 29.00 -25.74
C ASP A 297 17.97 27.65 -25.39
N GLU A 298 17.70 27.11 -24.19
CA GLU A 298 18.15 25.79 -23.75
C GLU A 298 16.93 24.88 -23.48
N PRO A 299 16.23 24.42 -24.52
CA PRO A 299 15.06 23.57 -24.36
C PRO A 299 15.47 22.24 -23.71
N LEU A 300 14.64 21.77 -22.77
CA LEU A 300 14.85 20.48 -22.13
C LEU A 300 14.76 19.36 -23.16
N GLY A 301 15.77 18.49 -23.15
CA GLY A 301 15.68 17.21 -23.86
C GLY A 301 14.51 16.38 -23.33
N LEU A 302 13.97 15.48 -24.16
CA LEU A 302 12.81 14.64 -23.79
C LEU A 302 13.03 13.89 -22.46
N ILE A 303 14.24 13.38 -22.24
CA ILE A 303 14.61 12.62 -21.03
C ILE A 303 14.71 13.56 -19.82
N ASP A 304 15.38 14.70 -19.95
CA ASP A 304 15.53 15.66 -18.86
C ASP A 304 14.18 16.27 -18.46
N GLY A 305 13.33 16.57 -19.44
CA GLY A 305 11.95 17.02 -19.20
C GLY A 305 11.11 15.97 -18.47
N LEU A 306 11.22 14.70 -18.86
CA LEU A 306 10.55 13.59 -18.19
C LEU A 306 11.03 13.40 -16.74
N LEU A 307 12.34 13.44 -16.52
CA LEU A 307 12.94 13.32 -15.17
C LEU A 307 12.57 14.50 -14.27
N LYS A 308 12.65 15.74 -14.78
CA LYS A 308 12.20 16.94 -14.07
C LYS A 308 10.70 16.87 -13.76
N GLY A 309 9.88 16.41 -14.70
CA GLY A 309 8.45 16.21 -14.51
C GLY A 309 8.14 15.19 -13.41
N LEU A 310 8.83 14.04 -13.42
CA LEU A 310 8.72 13.03 -12.37
C LEU A 310 9.11 13.62 -11.00
N ALA A 311 10.24 14.32 -10.93
CA ALA A 311 10.73 14.95 -9.71
C ALA A 311 9.74 16.01 -9.17
N ALA A 312 9.11 16.80 -10.04
CA ALA A 312 8.13 17.80 -9.66
C ALA A 312 6.86 17.16 -9.05
N VAL A 313 6.32 16.12 -9.71
CA VAL A 313 5.16 15.37 -9.19
C VAL A 313 5.49 14.74 -7.84
N THR A 314 6.68 14.15 -7.68
CA THR A 314 7.10 13.58 -6.39
C THR A 314 7.28 14.65 -5.31
N THR A 315 7.87 15.81 -5.64
CA THR A 315 8.17 16.84 -4.63
C THR A 315 6.89 17.53 -4.12
N GLN A 316 5.93 17.81 -5.00
CA GLN A 316 4.64 18.37 -4.60
C GLN A 316 3.83 17.42 -3.71
N SER A 317 3.89 16.10 -3.96
CA SER A 317 3.17 15.14 -3.12
C SER A 317 3.72 15.14 -1.68
N ILE A 318 5.06 15.21 -1.52
CA ILE A 318 5.75 15.17 -0.22
C ILE A 318 5.29 16.30 0.72
N ALA A 319 5.16 17.52 0.22
CA ALA A 319 4.76 18.66 1.04
C ALA A 319 3.32 18.54 1.55
N ALA A 320 2.43 17.96 0.75
CA ALA A 320 1.06 17.66 1.16
C ALA A 320 1.01 16.49 2.17
N ASP A 321 1.88 15.50 1.99
CA ASP A 321 2.00 14.32 2.85
C ASP A 321 2.47 14.68 4.26
N LEU A 322 3.51 15.51 4.39
CA LEU A 322 4.00 15.99 5.69
C LEU A 322 2.94 16.83 6.43
N ARG A 323 2.16 17.64 5.70
CA ARG A 323 1.03 18.39 6.28
C ARG A 323 -0.07 17.49 6.82
N ALA A 324 -0.41 16.42 6.09
CA ALA A 324 -1.39 15.44 6.55
C ALA A 324 -0.90 14.69 7.80
N ILE A 325 0.39 14.33 7.87
CA ILE A 325 0.99 13.72 9.07
C ILE A 325 0.88 14.67 10.27
N ARG A 326 1.22 15.95 10.10
CA ARG A 326 1.14 16.93 11.19
C ARG A 326 -0.29 17.15 11.67
N ALA A 327 -1.23 17.42 10.75
CA ALA A 327 -2.65 17.59 11.11
C ALA A 327 -3.22 16.37 11.84
N HIS A 328 -2.73 15.18 11.50
CA HIS A 328 -3.09 13.96 12.19
C HIS A 328 -2.47 13.84 13.60
N GLN A 329 -1.20 14.20 13.76
CA GLN A 329 -0.55 14.26 15.08
C GLN A 329 -1.29 15.21 16.02
N ASP A 330 -1.69 16.39 15.52
CA ASP A 330 -2.47 17.37 16.28
C ASP A 330 -3.80 16.76 16.78
N CYS A 331 -4.49 16.00 15.92
CA CYS A 331 -5.72 15.29 16.30
C CYS A 331 -5.49 14.21 17.37
N MET A 332 -4.35 13.52 17.30
CA MET A 332 -3.98 12.46 18.26
C MET A 332 -3.57 13.01 19.62
N GLU A 333 -2.84 14.12 19.65
CA GLU A 333 -2.53 14.86 20.88
C GLU A 333 -3.83 15.31 21.56
N ALA A 334 -4.74 15.93 20.82
CA ALA A 334 -6.06 16.33 21.34
C ALA A 334 -6.86 15.13 21.91
N ARG A 335 -6.81 13.96 21.26
CA ARG A 335 -7.47 12.75 21.76
C ARG A 335 -6.80 12.19 23.02
N THR A 336 -5.48 12.28 23.11
CA THR A 336 -4.71 11.81 24.28
C THR A 336 -4.96 12.71 25.47
N ASP A 337 -4.94 14.03 25.26
CA ASP A 337 -5.31 15.03 26.25
C ASP A 337 -6.75 14.83 26.74
N ALA A 338 -7.70 14.59 25.84
CA ALA A 338 -9.07 14.28 26.22
C ALA A 338 -9.16 13.02 27.10
N LYS A 339 -8.39 11.95 26.80
CA LYS A 339 -8.32 10.75 27.63
C LYS A 339 -7.72 11.04 29.01
N LEU A 340 -6.66 11.83 29.07
CA LEU A 340 -6.02 12.23 30.34
C LEU A 340 -6.98 13.05 31.20
N ARG A 341 -7.67 14.03 30.61
CA ARG A 341 -8.74 14.81 31.27
C ARG A 341 -9.88 13.92 31.77
N LEU A 342 -10.30 12.94 30.98
CA LEU A 342 -11.31 11.96 31.40
C LEU A 342 -10.80 11.07 32.54
N ALA A 343 -9.51 10.72 32.55
CA ALA A 343 -8.90 9.96 33.65
C ALA A 343 -8.78 10.80 34.94
N GLU A 344 -8.43 12.09 34.83
CA GLU A 344 -8.46 13.04 35.94
C GLU A 344 -9.88 13.18 36.51
N LEU A 345 -10.89 13.33 35.65
CA LEU A 345 -12.30 13.32 36.05
C LEU A 345 -12.68 12.00 36.72
N ALA A 346 -12.17 10.86 36.23
CA ALA A 346 -12.42 9.55 36.84
C ALA A 346 -11.89 9.46 38.26
N ALA A 347 -10.69 9.98 38.49
CA ALA A 347 -10.03 9.98 39.78
C ALA A 347 -10.75 10.87 40.81
N THR A 348 -11.56 11.83 40.37
CA THR A 348 -12.32 12.75 41.26
C THR A 348 -13.76 12.29 41.54
N LEU A 349 -14.24 11.24 40.87
CA LEU A 349 -15.57 10.66 41.12
C LEU A 349 -15.59 9.88 42.44
N ARG A 350 -16.74 9.89 43.14
CA ARG A 350 -16.94 9.10 44.36
C ARG A 350 -16.87 7.61 44.06
N ASN A 351 -16.41 6.80 45.03
CA ASN A 351 -16.37 5.34 44.90
C ASN A 351 -17.75 4.79 44.47
N GLY A 352 -17.77 4.01 43.38
CA GLY A 352 -18.98 3.38 42.83
C GLY A 352 -19.60 4.09 41.62
N THR A 353 -19.26 5.34 41.34
CA THR A 353 -19.72 6.04 40.11
C THR A 353 -18.83 5.72 38.92
N ARG A 354 -19.40 5.09 37.87
CA ARG A 354 -18.70 4.84 36.60
C ARG A 354 -18.83 6.05 35.68
N LEU A 355 -17.74 6.43 35.02
CA LEU A 355 -17.71 7.48 33.99
C LEU A 355 -18.56 7.14 32.75
N LEU A 356 -18.65 5.84 32.45
CA LEU A 356 -19.39 5.32 31.32
C LEU A 356 -20.81 4.97 31.78
N THR A 357 -21.78 5.84 31.50
CA THR A 357 -23.20 5.51 31.75
C THR A 357 -23.72 4.54 30.67
N PRO A 358 -24.76 3.75 30.98
CA PRO A 358 -25.40 2.89 29.97
C PRO A 358 -25.91 3.68 28.75
N SER A 359 -26.43 4.89 28.95
CA SER A 359 -26.88 5.76 27.84
C SER A 359 -25.73 6.17 26.93
N LEU A 360 -24.60 6.58 27.51
CA LEU A 360 -23.43 7.03 26.76
C LEU A 360 -22.75 5.87 26.01
N LEU A 361 -22.78 4.66 26.57
CA LEU A 361 -22.36 3.44 25.88
C LEU A 361 -23.30 3.10 24.70
N THR A 362 -24.62 3.24 24.87
CA THR A 362 -25.60 3.03 23.79
C THR A 362 -25.41 4.04 22.65
N ASP A 363 -25.22 5.31 22.99
CA ASP A 363 -24.93 6.36 22.00
C ASP A 363 -23.62 6.10 21.26
N TYR A 364 -22.57 5.68 21.99
CA TYR A 364 -21.29 5.31 21.39
C TYR A 364 -21.44 4.13 20.42
N ARG A 365 -22.10 3.05 20.84
CA ARG A 365 -22.37 1.88 19.98
C ARG A 365 -23.16 2.27 18.73
N THR A 366 -24.18 3.10 18.88
CA THR A 366 -25.01 3.58 17.75
C THR A 366 -24.18 4.39 16.75
N ARG A 367 -23.34 5.31 17.24
CA ARG A 367 -22.45 6.11 16.38
C ARG A 367 -21.42 5.24 15.67
N GLU A 368 -20.83 4.28 16.37
CA GLU A 368 -19.80 3.44 15.78
C GLU A 368 -20.36 2.40 14.80
N ALA A 369 -21.55 1.85 15.10
CA ALA A 369 -22.33 1.06 14.14
C ALA A 369 -22.65 1.87 12.87
N THR A 370 -23.10 3.13 13.02
CA THR A 370 -23.39 4.01 11.88
C THR A 370 -22.15 4.28 11.03
N LYS A 371 -21.00 4.53 11.66
CA LYS A 371 -19.73 4.78 10.97
C LYS A 371 -19.21 3.54 10.23
N GLN A 372 -19.32 2.36 10.83
CA GLN A 372 -18.98 1.10 10.17
C GLN A 372 -19.93 0.81 9.01
N ALA A 373 -21.24 1.01 9.21
CA ALA A 373 -22.25 0.86 8.17
C ALA A 373 -21.98 1.74 6.96
N GLN A 374 -21.61 3.02 7.16
CA GLN A 374 -21.24 3.92 6.07
C GLN A 374 -20.07 3.37 5.23
N THR A 375 -19.02 2.86 5.89
CA THR A 375 -17.85 2.30 5.19
C THR A 375 -18.23 1.10 4.32
N LEU A 376 -19.08 0.21 4.85
CA LEU A 376 -19.58 -0.97 4.13
C LEU A 376 -20.51 -0.58 2.98
N THR A 377 -21.43 0.36 3.21
CA THR A 377 -22.35 0.89 2.20
C THR A 377 -21.60 1.47 1.02
N SER A 378 -20.61 2.34 1.24
CA SER A 378 -19.82 2.90 0.14
C SER A 378 -19.09 1.83 -0.69
N ALA A 379 -18.52 0.81 -0.02
CA ALA A 379 -17.85 -0.29 -0.71
C ALA A 379 -18.82 -1.16 -1.52
N LEU A 380 -20.01 -1.44 -0.97
CA LEU A 380 -21.06 -2.22 -1.64
C LEU A 380 -21.63 -1.47 -2.84
N LEU A 381 -21.99 -0.19 -2.67
CA LEU A 381 -22.52 0.65 -3.75
C LEU A 381 -21.52 0.77 -4.90
N ARG A 382 -20.22 0.92 -4.60
CA ARG A 382 -19.17 0.92 -5.63
C ARG A 382 -19.16 -0.40 -6.41
N ARG A 383 -19.24 -1.55 -5.73
CA ARG A 383 -19.31 -2.87 -6.40
C ARG A 383 -20.52 -2.95 -7.31
N LEU A 384 -21.70 -2.58 -6.81
CA LEU A 384 -22.96 -2.62 -7.55
C LEU A 384 -22.94 -1.68 -8.77
N SER A 385 -22.44 -0.46 -8.61
CA SER A 385 -22.40 0.53 -9.70
C SER A 385 -21.45 0.16 -10.84
N THR A 386 -20.50 -0.73 -10.58
CA THR A 386 -19.51 -1.21 -11.56
C THR A 386 -19.88 -2.52 -12.26
N CYS A 387 -20.95 -3.19 -11.83
CA CYS A 387 -21.43 -4.41 -12.48
C CYS A 387 -21.88 -4.12 -13.92
N PRO A 388 -21.51 -4.96 -14.90
CA PRO A 388 -22.01 -4.81 -16.27
C PRO A 388 -23.54 -5.01 -16.31
N PRO A 389 -24.26 -4.26 -17.17
CA PRO A 389 -25.67 -4.55 -17.48
C PRO A 389 -25.79 -5.97 -18.06
N GLU A 390 -26.94 -6.63 -17.85
CA GLU A 390 -27.27 -8.09 -17.94
C GLU A 390 -26.78 -8.96 -19.14
N SER A 391 -25.73 -8.60 -19.88
CA SER A 391 -25.29 -9.27 -21.12
C SER A 391 -24.14 -10.27 -20.94
N GLY A 392 -23.98 -10.89 -19.76
CA GLY A 392 -22.90 -11.85 -19.46
C GLY A 392 -23.36 -13.05 -18.62
N PRO A 393 -22.62 -14.17 -18.59
CA PRO A 393 -23.09 -15.45 -18.03
C PRO A 393 -23.33 -15.38 -16.51
N ALA A 394 -24.57 -15.05 -16.11
CA ALA A 394 -25.31 -15.26 -14.85
C ALA A 394 -24.63 -15.09 -13.47
N THR A 395 -23.33 -14.83 -13.38
CA THR A 395 -22.55 -14.80 -12.13
C THR A 395 -21.95 -13.43 -11.82
N GLU A 396 -21.99 -12.48 -12.76
CA GLU A 396 -21.42 -11.12 -12.62
C GLU A 396 -22.40 -10.00 -13.02
N SER A 397 -23.72 -10.25 -13.06
CA SER A 397 -24.72 -9.22 -13.35
C SER A 397 -25.30 -8.59 -12.09
N LEU A 398 -25.74 -7.33 -12.19
CA LEU A 398 -26.46 -6.65 -11.12
C LEU A 398 -27.66 -7.51 -10.65
N PRO A 399 -27.81 -7.81 -9.34
CA PRO A 399 -28.97 -8.56 -8.88
C PRO A 399 -30.25 -7.77 -9.13
N LYS A 400 -31.29 -8.42 -9.66
CA LYS A 400 -32.58 -7.79 -10.00
C LYS A 400 -33.25 -7.08 -8.83
N SER A 401 -32.92 -7.46 -7.59
CA SER A 401 -33.43 -6.82 -6.38
C SER A 401 -32.84 -5.44 -6.08
N TRP A 402 -31.83 -4.99 -6.83
CA TRP A 402 -31.17 -3.69 -6.64
C TRP A 402 -31.40 -2.73 -7.80
N SER A 403 -32.05 -3.18 -8.88
CA SER A 403 -32.19 -2.38 -10.10
C SER A 403 -33.07 -1.16 -9.88
N ALA A 404 -34.10 -1.24 -9.03
CA ALA A 404 -34.98 -0.10 -8.75
C ALA A 404 -34.26 0.94 -7.86
N GLU A 405 -33.51 0.48 -6.87
CA GLU A 405 -32.80 1.29 -5.88
C GLU A 405 -31.57 2.00 -6.47
N LEU A 406 -30.97 1.45 -7.53
CA LEU A 406 -29.81 2.02 -8.23
C LEU A 406 -30.17 2.86 -9.47
N THR A 407 -31.46 2.96 -9.83
CA THR A 407 -31.92 3.89 -10.87
C THR A 407 -31.76 5.35 -10.45
N VAL A 408 -31.81 6.26 -11.42
CA VAL A 408 -31.76 7.71 -11.16
C VAL A 408 -32.95 8.10 -10.27
N GLY A 409 -32.67 8.55 -9.05
CA GLY A 409 -33.68 8.87 -8.02
C GLY A 409 -33.95 7.76 -7.00
N GLY A 410 -33.28 6.61 -7.10
CA GLY A 410 -33.37 5.52 -6.12
C GLY A 410 -32.57 5.78 -4.83
N ASP A 411 -32.95 5.10 -3.74
CA ASP A 411 -32.44 5.32 -2.38
C ASP A 411 -31.53 4.18 -1.88
N ALA A 412 -30.74 3.58 -2.79
CA ALA A 412 -29.87 2.44 -2.47
C ALA A 412 -28.94 2.69 -1.27
N ASP A 413 -28.48 3.92 -1.11
CA ASP A 413 -27.61 4.31 -0.01
C ASP A 413 -28.32 4.24 1.36
N LYS A 414 -29.54 4.78 1.49
CA LYS A 414 -30.30 4.68 2.75
C LYS A 414 -30.70 3.24 3.04
N VAL A 415 -31.11 2.48 2.03
CA VAL A 415 -31.44 1.05 2.18
C VAL A 415 -30.22 0.26 2.69
N CYS A 416 -29.04 0.49 2.10
CA CYS A 416 -27.79 -0.11 2.59
C CYS A 416 -27.48 0.28 4.03
N ARG A 417 -27.54 1.59 4.37
CA ARG A 417 -27.24 2.08 5.72
C ARG A 417 -28.19 1.50 6.77
N GLN A 418 -29.48 1.40 6.47
CA GLN A 418 -30.48 0.82 7.36
C GLN A 418 -30.21 -0.67 7.61
N LEU A 419 -29.96 -1.45 6.55
CA LEU A 419 -29.68 -2.88 6.66
C LEU A 419 -28.36 -3.18 7.39
N ALA A 420 -27.31 -2.40 7.11
CA ALA A 420 -26.00 -2.58 7.74
C ALA A 420 -26.00 -2.19 9.22
N SER A 421 -26.69 -1.10 9.58
CA SER A 421 -26.82 -0.66 10.98
C SER A 421 -27.61 -1.67 11.81
N PHE A 422 -28.71 -2.21 11.28
CA PHE A 422 -29.53 -3.22 11.96
C PHE A 422 -28.73 -4.51 12.26
N ARG A 423 -27.91 -4.96 11.30
CA ARG A 423 -27.10 -6.19 11.45
C ARG A 423 -25.86 -6.00 12.33
N CYS A 424 -25.19 -4.84 12.29
CA CYS A 424 -24.07 -4.55 13.20
C CYS A 424 -24.51 -4.50 14.66
N VAL A 425 -25.66 -3.88 14.94
CA VAL A 425 -26.24 -3.82 16.30
C VAL A 425 -26.58 -5.24 16.80
N LEU A 426 -27.12 -6.10 15.94
CA LEU A 426 -27.40 -7.50 16.29
C LEU A 426 -26.13 -8.32 16.61
N GLN A 427 -25.06 -8.17 15.84
CA GLN A 427 -23.80 -8.89 16.09
C GLN A 427 -23.10 -8.43 17.38
N GLU A 428 -23.09 -7.13 17.69
CA GLU A 428 -22.53 -6.65 18.96
C GLU A 428 -23.37 -7.06 20.17
N VAL A 429 -24.70 -7.13 20.04
CA VAL A 429 -25.59 -7.62 21.11
C VAL A 429 -25.34 -9.11 21.37
N MET A 430 -25.21 -9.94 20.32
CA MET A 430 -24.92 -11.37 20.48
C MET A 430 -23.50 -11.68 20.96
N ALA A 431 -22.51 -10.81 20.71
CA ALA A 431 -21.15 -10.97 21.24
C ALA A 431 -20.98 -10.48 22.69
N SER A 432 -22.02 -9.85 23.24
CA SER A 432 -22.04 -9.32 24.62
C SER A 432 -22.92 -10.14 25.59
N GLN A 433 -23.49 -11.24 25.11
CA GLN A 433 -24.03 -12.35 25.91
C GLN A 433 -23.00 -13.49 25.90
#